data_AF-A0A9D4NT71-F1
#
_entry.id   AF-A0A9D4NT71-F1
#
_cell.length_a   1.000
_cell.length_b   1.000
_cell.length_c   1.000
_cell.angle_alpha   90.00
_cell.angle_beta   90.00
_cell.angle_gamma   90.00
#
_symmetry.space_group_name_H-M   'P 1'
#
loop_
_entity.id
_entity.type
_entity.pdbx_description
1 polymer ?
#
loop_
_entity_poly.entity_id
_entity_poly.type
_entity_poly.pdbx_seq_one_letter_code
_entity_poly.pdbx_strand_id
1 'polypeptide(L)'
;MVKAHLLFTAITTPTYILTLLVIATYSAKLESVCNQLQQVNMNIKDVTAHIIQLTDVLQSHRDNVSEEFSLIFKKEQSICEELDIELKQPRLNKRQVHRSNLPSENAEEYFRRSIFIPYLDSIISSLQIRYSSTQEKAFSLLQLHPKEMSKLDKSSFLTVLEDINSLYGDILPNFIPDATTWYEMWKNKNIANEITDCMSLIEEATKFYPAVSEAFKIGMTLSATTCSIERSFST
;
A
#
# COMPACT_ATOMS: atom_id res chain seq x y z
N MET A 1 37.45 -2.74 13.30
CA MET A 1 38.00 -2.72 11.93
C MET A 1 37.36 -3.79 11.03
N VAL A 2 37.34 -5.07 11.43
CA VAL A 2 36.74 -6.18 10.65
C VAL A 2 35.26 -5.94 10.27
N LYS A 3 34.42 -5.45 11.20
CA LYS A 3 33.00 -5.16 10.91
C LYS A 3 32.80 -4.07 9.85
N ALA A 4 33.62 -3.02 9.86
CA ALA A 4 33.53 -1.91 8.89
C ALA A 4 33.97 -2.37 7.49
N HIS A 5 35.02 -3.18 7.42
CA HIS A 5 35.49 -3.77 6.16
C HIS A 5 34.46 -4.75 5.57
N LEU A 6 33.84 -5.59 6.40
CA LEU A 6 32.76 -6.49 5.96
C LEU A 6 31.56 -5.72 5.40
N LEU A 7 31.15 -4.65 6.09
CA LEU A 7 30.01 -3.83 5.66
C LEU A 7 30.31 -3.11 4.33
N PHE A 8 31.53 -2.58 4.20
CA PHE A 8 32.02 -2.01 2.95
C PHE A 8 31.95 -3.04 1.81
N THR A 9 32.53 -4.23 2.00
CA THR A 9 32.50 -5.30 0.98
C THR A 9 31.09 -5.79 0.62
N ALA A 10 30.13 -5.71 1.54
CA ALA A 10 28.75 -6.11 1.29
C ALA A 10 28.00 -5.07 0.46
N ILE A 11 28.20 -3.79 0.77
CA ILE A 11 27.58 -2.65 0.09
C ILE A 11 28.18 -2.44 -1.31
N THR A 12 29.44 -2.78 -1.54
CA THR A 12 30.10 -2.68 -2.84
C THR A 12 29.89 -3.91 -3.74
N THR A 13 28.83 -4.70 -3.51
CA THR A 13 28.48 -5.81 -4.43
C THR A 13 27.52 -5.31 -5.51
N PRO A 14 27.68 -5.73 -6.79
CA PRO A 14 26.74 -5.38 -7.86
C PRO A 14 25.29 -5.74 -7.49
N THR A 15 25.10 -6.92 -6.90
CA THR A 15 23.81 -7.35 -6.35
C THR A 15 23.20 -6.32 -5.39
N TYR A 16 23.98 -5.79 -4.44
CA TYR A 16 23.49 -4.80 -3.49
C TYR A 16 23.10 -3.49 -4.19
N ILE A 17 24.00 -2.96 -5.04
CA ILE A 17 23.78 -1.71 -5.78
C ILE A 17 22.52 -1.82 -6.64
N LEU A 18 22.37 -2.91 -7.39
CA LEU A 18 21.19 -3.15 -8.20
C LEU A 18 19.92 -3.26 -7.36
N THR A 19 19.94 -4.05 -6.27
CA THR A 19 18.76 -4.17 -5.40
C THR A 19 18.35 -2.82 -4.84
N LEU A 20 19.31 -2.02 -4.40
CA LEU A 20 19.05 -0.68 -3.88
C LEU A 20 18.47 0.24 -4.96
N LEU A 21 19.00 0.19 -6.17
CA LEU A 21 18.53 0.99 -7.29
C LEU A 21 17.10 0.61 -7.71
N VAL A 22 16.80 -0.69 -7.78
CA VAL A 22 15.46 -1.20 -8.05
C VAL A 22 14.49 -0.74 -6.97
N ILE A 23 14.86 -0.92 -5.69
CA ILE A 23 14.03 -0.50 -4.56
C ILE A 23 13.78 1.00 -4.62
N ALA A 24 14.83 1.81 -4.75
CA ALA A 24 14.71 3.27 -4.81
C ALA A 24 13.80 3.73 -5.96
N THR A 25 13.92 3.10 -7.13
CA THR A 25 13.12 3.45 -8.32
C THR A 25 11.62 3.25 -8.07
N TYR A 26 11.23 2.13 -7.48
CA TYR A 26 9.81 1.84 -7.24
C TYR A 26 9.29 2.46 -5.95
N SER A 27 10.13 2.63 -4.92
CA SER A 27 9.78 3.42 -3.74
C SER A 27 9.47 4.86 -4.10
N ALA A 28 10.23 5.49 -5.00
CA ALA A 28 9.93 6.83 -5.49
C ALA A 28 8.57 6.91 -6.22
N LYS A 29 8.19 5.86 -6.97
CA LYS A 29 6.87 5.77 -7.61
C LYS A 29 5.73 5.63 -6.59
N LEU A 30 5.98 4.95 -5.46
CA LEU A 30 5.02 4.75 -4.38
C LEU A 30 4.95 5.94 -3.40
N GLU A 31 5.92 6.85 -3.45
CA GLU A 31 6.07 7.94 -2.47
C GLU A 31 4.84 8.84 -2.37
N SER A 32 4.24 9.22 -3.52
CA SER A 32 3.05 10.07 -3.54
C SER A 32 1.89 9.43 -2.78
N VAL A 33 1.65 8.14 -3.02
CA VAL A 33 0.64 7.34 -2.34
C VAL A 33 0.96 7.22 -0.85
N CYS A 34 2.21 6.90 -0.49
CA CYS A 34 2.61 6.79 0.91
C CYS A 34 2.37 8.10 1.68
N ASN A 35 2.70 9.23 1.07
CA ASN A 35 2.50 10.55 1.67
C ASN A 35 1.01 10.87 1.85
N GLN A 36 0.16 10.53 0.86
CA GLN A 36 -1.30 10.71 0.98
C GLN A 36 -1.90 9.79 2.05
N LEU A 37 -1.44 8.54 2.11
CA LEU A 37 -1.83 7.57 3.11
C LEU A 37 -1.55 8.08 4.53
N GLN A 38 -0.41 8.76 4.73
CA GLN A 38 0.02 9.28 6.03
C GLN A 38 -0.67 10.58 6.46
N GLN A 39 -1.55 11.17 5.64
CA GLN A 39 -2.25 12.40 6.01
C GLN A 39 -3.30 12.17 7.10
N VAL A 40 -3.47 13.17 7.97
CA VAL A 40 -4.45 13.16 9.06
C VAL A 40 -5.89 13.11 8.55
N ASN A 41 -6.17 13.79 7.42
CA ASN A 41 -7.49 13.84 6.80
C ASN A 41 -7.45 13.15 5.42
N MET A 42 -7.17 11.85 5.42
CA MET A 42 -7.10 11.07 4.19
C MET A 42 -8.49 10.62 3.72
N ASN A 43 -8.78 10.82 2.43
CA ASN A 43 -9.87 10.12 1.75
C ASN A 43 -9.37 8.78 1.19
N ILE A 44 -9.66 7.68 1.89
CA ILE A 44 -9.17 6.34 1.51
C ILE A 44 -9.71 5.88 0.16
N LYS A 45 -10.89 6.31 -0.28
CA LYS A 45 -11.42 5.91 -1.60
C LYS A 45 -10.62 6.51 -2.74
N ASP A 46 -10.33 7.80 -2.66
CA ASP A 46 -9.53 8.50 -3.68
C ASP A 46 -8.12 7.90 -3.74
N VAL A 47 -7.52 7.63 -2.57
CA VAL A 47 -6.20 7.01 -2.49
C VAL A 47 -6.22 5.59 -3.03
N THR A 48 -7.24 4.78 -2.71
CA THR A 48 -7.39 3.41 -3.23
C THR A 48 -7.52 3.41 -4.75
N ALA A 49 -8.33 4.31 -5.33
CA ALA A 49 -8.45 4.45 -6.78
C ALA A 49 -7.11 4.80 -7.44
N HIS A 50 -6.34 5.70 -6.82
CA HIS A 50 -5.00 6.04 -7.31
C HIS A 50 -4.01 4.88 -7.19
N ILE A 51 -4.11 4.06 -6.15
CA ILE A 51 -3.28 2.86 -5.98
C ILE A 51 -3.58 1.80 -7.03
N ILE A 52 -4.85 1.62 -7.40
CA ILE A 52 -5.23 0.71 -8.48
C ILE A 52 -4.57 1.17 -9.79
N GLN A 53 -4.67 2.46 -10.13
CA GLN A 53 -3.99 3.03 -11.30
C GLN A 53 -2.47 2.83 -11.25
N LEU A 54 -1.85 3.06 -10.08
CA LEU A 54 -0.41 2.83 -9.91
C LEU A 54 -0.05 1.35 -10.08
N THR A 55 -0.90 0.44 -9.62
CA THR A 55 -0.73 -1.01 -9.79
C THR A 55 -0.77 -1.40 -11.27
N ASP A 56 -1.65 -0.78 -12.06
CA ASP A 56 -1.72 -1.00 -13.51
C ASP A 56 -0.45 -0.49 -14.23
N VAL A 57 0.11 0.63 -13.76
CA VAL A 57 1.42 1.13 -14.24
C VAL A 57 2.51 0.12 -13.92
N LEU A 58 2.56 -0.41 -12.69
CA LEU A 58 3.55 -1.44 -12.32
C LEU A 58 3.36 -2.73 -13.12
N GLN A 59 2.13 -3.12 -13.43
CA GLN A 59 1.83 -4.24 -14.30
C GLN A 59 2.34 -4.00 -15.72
N SER A 60 2.18 -2.78 -16.24
CA SER A 60 2.72 -2.39 -17.55
C SER A 60 4.26 -2.46 -17.58
N HIS A 61 4.93 -2.06 -16.50
CA HIS A 61 6.37 -2.23 -16.35
C HIS A 61 6.77 -3.71 -16.28
N ARG A 62 5.93 -4.55 -15.65
CA ARG A 62 6.12 -5.98 -15.55
C ARG A 62 5.99 -6.68 -16.91
N ASP A 63 5.05 -6.24 -17.74
CA ASP A 63 4.86 -6.76 -19.09
C ASP A 63 6.02 -6.33 -20.02
N ASN A 64 6.57 -5.13 -19.80
CA ASN A 64 7.72 -4.57 -20.53
C ASN A 64 9.07 -4.74 -19.78
N VAL A 65 9.22 -5.83 -19.03
CA VAL A 65 10.37 -6.07 -18.13
C VAL A 65 11.73 -5.93 -18.79
N SER A 66 11.87 -6.28 -20.07
CA SER A 66 13.15 -6.20 -20.77
C SER A 66 13.64 -4.76 -20.93
N GLU A 67 12.75 -3.85 -21.33
CA GLU A 67 13.11 -2.45 -21.60
C GLU A 67 13.32 -1.69 -20.29
N GLU A 68 12.39 -1.85 -19.34
CA GLU A 68 12.47 -1.21 -18.02
C GLU A 68 13.71 -1.65 -17.24
N PHE A 69 14.05 -2.95 -17.28
CA PHE A 69 15.25 -3.44 -16.61
C PHE A 69 16.53 -2.93 -17.29
N SER A 70 16.57 -2.85 -18.62
CA SER A 70 17.77 -2.38 -19.33
C SER A 70 18.14 -0.93 -18.96
N LEU A 71 17.14 -0.08 -18.73
CA LEU A 71 17.36 1.30 -18.24
C LEU A 71 17.98 1.32 -16.84
N ILE A 72 17.51 0.46 -15.93
CA ILE A 72 18.03 0.33 -14.57
C ILE A 72 19.44 -0.27 -14.59
N PHE A 73 19.67 -1.29 -15.43
CA PHE A 73 20.96 -1.95 -15.56
C PHE A 73 22.04 -1.02 -16.12
N LYS A 74 21.70 -0.16 -17.09
CA LYS A 74 22.63 0.90 -17.57
C LYS A 74 23.02 1.90 -16.47
N LYS A 75 22.08 2.26 -15.60
CA LYS A 75 22.39 3.11 -14.44
C LYS A 75 23.29 2.39 -13.44
N GLU A 76 23.05 1.11 -13.19
CA GLU A 76 23.94 0.28 -12.36
C GLU A 76 25.36 0.22 -12.95
N GLN A 77 25.49 0.07 -14.27
CA GLN A 77 26.77 0.09 -14.97
C GLN A 77 27.54 1.38 -14.72
N SER A 78 26.90 2.54 -14.90
CA SER A 78 27.52 3.84 -14.64
C SER A 78 27.98 3.97 -13.18
N ILE A 79 27.17 3.53 -12.21
CA ILE A 79 27.52 3.60 -10.79
C ILE A 79 28.68 2.66 -10.46
N CYS A 80 28.69 1.45 -11.03
CA CYS A 80 29.77 0.50 -10.81
C CYS A 80 31.09 1.00 -11.42
N GLU A 81 31.06 1.65 -12.59
CA GLU A 81 32.23 2.28 -13.21
C GLU A 81 32.79 3.42 -12.34
N GLU A 82 31.93 4.28 -11.79
CA GLU A 82 32.34 5.38 -10.89
C GLU A 82 32.97 4.87 -9.59
N LEU A 83 32.51 3.72 -9.09
CA LEU A 83 32.98 3.12 -7.84
C LEU A 83 34.13 2.11 -8.04
N ASP A 84 34.61 1.92 -9.27
CA ASP A 84 35.62 0.92 -9.65
C ASP A 84 35.23 -0.52 -9.21
N ILE A 85 33.95 -0.87 -9.38
CA ILE A 85 33.38 -2.19 -9.03
C ILE A 85 33.19 -3.01 -10.30
N GLU A 86 33.77 -4.22 -10.34
CA GLU A 86 33.52 -5.16 -11.44
C GLU A 86 32.08 -5.70 -11.42
N LEU A 87 31.32 -5.35 -12.47
CA LEU A 87 29.98 -5.90 -12.73
C LEU A 87 30.09 -7.32 -13.28
N LYS A 88 30.23 -8.29 -12.37
CA LYS A 88 30.36 -9.71 -12.73
C LYS A 88 29.11 -10.50 -12.37
N GLN A 89 28.71 -11.40 -13.27
CA GLN A 89 27.69 -12.40 -12.95
C GLN A 89 28.11 -13.18 -11.70
N PRO A 90 27.25 -13.29 -10.67
CA PRO A 90 27.56 -14.10 -9.50
C PRO A 90 27.90 -15.54 -9.90
N ARG A 91 28.81 -16.19 -9.16
CA ARG A 91 29.20 -17.58 -9.44
C ARG A 91 27.95 -18.48 -9.39
N LEU A 92 27.56 -19.02 -10.53
CA LEU A 92 26.51 -20.04 -10.63
C LEU A 92 27.12 -21.42 -10.33
N ASN A 93 26.66 -22.06 -9.25
CA ASN A 93 27.04 -23.43 -8.95
C ASN A 93 26.20 -24.39 -9.80
N LYS A 94 26.83 -25.42 -10.41
CA LYS A 94 26.15 -26.44 -11.22
C LYS A 94 24.99 -27.15 -10.49
N ARG A 95 25.01 -27.15 -9.16
CA ARG A 95 23.94 -27.69 -8.31
C ARG A 95 23.69 -26.71 -7.15
N GLN A 96 22.56 -26.02 -7.17
CA GLN A 96 22.00 -25.34 -5.99
C GLN A 96 20.79 -26.14 -5.51
N VAL A 97 20.82 -26.61 -4.26
CA VAL A 97 19.74 -27.42 -3.66
C VAL A 97 18.65 -26.53 -3.05
N HIS A 98 19.00 -25.32 -2.64
CA HIS A 98 18.11 -24.42 -1.89
C HIS A 98 17.67 -23.15 -2.64
N ARG A 99 18.22 -22.87 -3.83
CA ARG A 99 17.88 -21.67 -4.63
C ARG A 99 17.71 -22.05 -6.09
N SER A 100 16.80 -21.37 -6.78
CA SER A 100 16.54 -21.60 -8.21
C SER A 100 17.77 -21.27 -9.05
N ASN A 101 18.33 -22.28 -9.72
CA ASN A 101 19.34 -22.11 -10.78
C ASN A 101 18.63 -21.66 -12.07
N LEU A 102 18.42 -20.35 -12.23
CA LEU A 102 17.92 -19.83 -13.50
C LEU A 102 19.06 -19.81 -14.52
N PRO A 103 18.93 -20.51 -15.67
CA PRO A 103 19.88 -20.35 -16.75
C PRO A 103 19.85 -18.90 -17.21
N SER A 104 21.03 -18.30 -17.34
CA SER A 104 21.22 -16.94 -17.81
C SER A 104 22.48 -16.89 -18.66
N GLU A 105 22.37 -16.28 -19.84
CA GLU A 105 23.48 -16.18 -20.79
C GLU A 105 24.40 -15.01 -20.46
N ASN A 106 23.86 -13.99 -19.76
CA ASN A 106 24.59 -12.79 -19.35
C ASN A 106 24.16 -12.31 -17.95
N ALA A 107 24.93 -11.37 -17.38
CA ALA A 107 24.66 -10.80 -16.05
C ALA A 107 23.30 -10.07 -15.99
N GLU A 108 22.93 -9.36 -17.06
CA GLU A 108 21.67 -8.63 -17.17
C GLU A 108 20.46 -9.58 -17.02
N GLU A 109 20.45 -10.69 -17.76
CA GLU A 109 19.39 -11.69 -17.69
C GLU A 109 19.32 -12.37 -16.32
N TYR A 110 20.48 -12.67 -15.72
CA TYR A 110 20.56 -13.23 -14.38
C TYR A 110 19.86 -12.33 -13.36
N PHE A 111 20.23 -11.06 -13.33
CA PHE A 111 19.72 -10.10 -12.35
C PHE A 111 18.25 -9.75 -12.59
N ARG A 112 17.84 -9.63 -13.86
CA ARG A 112 16.45 -9.43 -14.24
C ARG A 112 15.55 -10.54 -13.69
N ARG A 113 15.96 -11.81 -13.87
CA ARG A 113 15.20 -12.99 -13.44
C ARG A 113 15.23 -13.23 -11.93
N SER A 114 16.37 -12.95 -11.29
CA SER A 114 16.57 -13.30 -9.88
C SER A 114 16.16 -12.18 -8.91
N ILE A 115 16.13 -10.93 -9.36
CA ILE A 115 15.88 -9.75 -8.50
C ILE A 115 14.70 -8.95 -9.01
N PHE A 116 14.77 -8.44 -10.26
CA PHE A 116 13.79 -7.46 -10.75
C PHE A 116 12.38 -8.03 -10.88
N ILE A 117 12.23 -9.18 -11.56
CA ILE A 117 10.92 -9.82 -11.75
C ILE A 117 10.29 -10.21 -10.40
N PRO A 118 10.97 -10.97 -9.51
CA PRO A 118 10.40 -11.33 -8.21
C PRO A 118 10.02 -10.12 -7.34
N TYR A 119 10.81 -9.04 -7.41
CA TYR A 119 10.53 -7.82 -6.67
C TYR A 119 9.27 -7.12 -7.18
N LEU A 120 9.15 -6.94 -8.50
CA LEU A 120 7.95 -6.37 -9.13
C LEU A 120 6.70 -7.20 -8.81
N ASP A 121 6.79 -8.53 -8.94
CA ASP A 121 5.70 -9.44 -8.60
C ASP A 121 5.26 -9.30 -7.15
N SER A 122 6.23 -9.22 -6.23
CA SER A 122 5.95 -9.06 -4.80
C SER A 122 5.22 -7.75 -4.51
N ILE A 123 5.64 -6.63 -5.11
CA ILE A 123 4.97 -5.33 -4.89
C ILE A 123 3.57 -5.33 -5.49
N ILE A 124 3.42 -5.77 -6.74
CA ILE A 124 2.13 -5.82 -7.42
C ILE A 124 1.16 -6.68 -6.61
N SER A 125 1.58 -7.89 -6.22
CA SER A 125 0.75 -8.79 -5.40
C SER A 125 0.39 -8.17 -4.05
N SER A 126 1.34 -7.50 -3.39
CA SER A 126 1.08 -6.84 -2.10
C SER A 126 0.05 -5.72 -2.22
N LEU A 127 0.11 -4.92 -3.29
CA LEU A 127 -0.86 -3.86 -3.56
C LEU A 127 -2.24 -4.43 -3.89
N GLN A 128 -2.30 -5.45 -4.77
CA GLN A 128 -3.56 -6.10 -5.15
C GLN A 128 -4.27 -6.75 -3.97
N ILE A 129 -3.53 -7.41 -3.07
CA ILE A 129 -4.11 -8.01 -1.86
C ILE A 129 -4.62 -6.92 -0.93
N ARG A 130 -3.80 -5.90 -0.67
CA ARG A 130 -4.12 -4.82 0.29
C ARG A 130 -5.25 -3.91 -0.19
N TYR A 131 -5.45 -3.73 -1.48
CA TYR A 131 -6.48 -2.86 -2.06
C TYR A 131 -7.46 -3.64 -2.94
N SER A 132 -7.71 -4.89 -2.57
CA SER A 132 -8.72 -5.73 -3.21
C SER A 132 -10.13 -5.18 -2.99
N SER A 133 -11.09 -5.60 -3.83
CA SER A 133 -12.50 -5.23 -3.69
C SER A 133 -13.09 -5.60 -2.32
N THR A 134 -12.62 -6.70 -1.72
CA THR A 134 -13.00 -7.07 -0.35
C THR A 134 -12.53 -6.03 0.67
N GLN A 135 -11.30 -5.54 0.52
CA GLN A 135 -10.75 -4.53 1.43
C GLN A 135 -11.40 -3.15 1.20
N GLU A 136 -11.77 -2.83 -0.04
CA GLU A 136 -12.56 -1.62 -0.34
C GLU A 136 -13.87 -1.59 0.44
N LYS A 137 -14.60 -2.72 0.48
CA LYS A 137 -15.81 -2.87 1.29
C LYS A 137 -15.54 -2.71 2.80
N ALA A 138 -14.40 -3.20 3.29
CA ALA A 138 -14.01 -2.98 4.69
C ALA A 138 -13.80 -1.48 4.98
N PHE A 139 -13.18 -0.73 4.05
CA PHE A 139 -12.99 0.71 4.18
C PHE A 139 -14.28 1.54 4.02
N SER A 140 -15.38 0.95 3.52
CA SER A 140 -16.69 1.61 3.46
C SER A 140 -17.19 2.10 4.83
N LEU A 141 -16.74 1.50 5.94
CA LEU A 141 -17.02 1.96 7.31
C LEU A 141 -16.64 3.43 7.53
N LEU A 142 -15.58 3.91 6.88
CA LEU A 142 -15.11 5.29 7.00
C LEU A 142 -16.06 6.30 6.34
N GLN A 143 -16.95 5.84 5.47
CA GLN A 143 -17.97 6.68 4.84
C GLN A 143 -19.13 7.03 5.77
N LEU A 144 -19.19 6.42 6.96
CA LEU A 144 -20.12 6.83 8.02
C LEU A 144 -19.77 8.20 8.62
N HIS A 145 -18.57 8.72 8.33
CA HIS A 145 -18.16 10.05 8.77
C HIS A 145 -19.01 11.14 8.09
N PRO A 146 -19.57 12.13 8.82
CA PRO A 146 -20.47 13.15 8.27
C PRO A 146 -19.94 13.89 7.04
N LYS A 147 -18.65 14.22 7.00
CA LYS A 147 -18.01 14.85 5.83
C LYS A 147 -18.13 13.98 4.57
N GLU A 148 -17.97 12.66 4.68
CA GLU A 148 -18.07 11.76 3.53
C GLU A 148 -19.53 11.47 3.18
N MET A 149 -20.40 11.31 4.19
CA MET A 149 -21.85 11.18 3.98
C MET A 149 -22.44 12.37 3.22
N SER A 150 -21.96 13.59 3.49
CA SER A 150 -22.45 14.81 2.83
C SER A 150 -22.23 14.83 1.32
N LYS A 151 -21.23 14.09 0.83
CA LYS A 151 -20.92 13.96 -0.60
C LYS A 151 -21.80 12.91 -1.30
N LEU A 152 -22.51 12.08 -0.54
CA LEU A 152 -23.28 10.95 -1.04
C LEU A 152 -24.78 11.24 -1.06
N ASP A 153 -25.45 10.83 -2.13
CA ASP A 153 -26.91 10.78 -2.19
C ASP A 153 -27.45 9.56 -1.41
N LYS A 154 -28.77 9.55 -1.17
CA LYS A 154 -29.39 8.52 -0.31
C LYS A 154 -29.27 7.12 -0.93
N SER A 155 -29.38 7.01 -2.26
CA SER A 155 -29.22 5.74 -2.98
C SER A 155 -27.82 5.16 -2.80
N SER A 156 -26.78 5.96 -3.09
CA SER A 156 -25.40 5.49 -2.94
C SER A 156 -25.08 5.13 -1.50
N PHE A 157 -25.60 5.89 -0.52
CA PHE A 157 -25.40 5.55 0.89
C PHE A 157 -26.03 4.21 1.28
N LEU A 158 -27.21 3.85 0.73
CA LEU A 158 -27.80 2.52 0.98
C LEU A 158 -26.92 1.39 0.46
N THR A 159 -26.28 1.55 -0.70
CA THR A 159 -25.30 0.57 -1.22
C THR A 159 -24.11 0.41 -0.28
N VAL A 160 -23.63 1.50 0.31
CA VAL A 160 -22.56 1.47 1.33
C VAL A 160 -23.00 0.68 2.57
N LEU A 161 -24.25 0.85 3.00
CA LEU A 161 -24.78 0.08 4.13
C LEU A 161 -24.90 -1.41 3.81
N GLU A 162 -25.30 -1.77 2.60
CA GLU A 162 -25.35 -3.16 2.14
C GLU A 162 -23.94 -3.80 2.16
N ASP A 163 -22.93 -3.08 1.68
CA ASP A 163 -21.55 -3.54 1.72
C ASP A 163 -21.05 -3.74 3.15
N ILE A 164 -21.31 -2.79 4.06
CA ILE A 164 -20.93 -2.90 5.48
C ILE A 164 -21.68 -4.07 6.13
N ASN A 165 -22.98 -4.19 5.89
CA ASN A 165 -23.79 -5.25 6.46
C ASN A 165 -23.36 -6.64 5.95
N SER A 166 -22.87 -6.73 4.70
CA SER A 166 -22.34 -7.99 4.16
C SER A 166 -21.09 -8.50 4.87
N LEU A 167 -20.26 -7.60 5.42
CA LEU A 167 -19.02 -7.95 6.11
C LEU A 167 -19.15 -7.99 7.63
N TYR A 168 -19.98 -7.11 8.20
CA TYR A 168 -20.04 -6.84 9.63
C TYR A 168 -21.42 -7.06 10.24
N GLY A 169 -22.42 -7.51 9.47
CA GLY A 169 -23.81 -7.66 9.92
C GLY A 169 -23.97 -8.54 11.16
N ASP A 170 -23.14 -9.58 11.30
CA ASP A 170 -23.15 -10.48 12.48
C ASP A 170 -22.69 -9.76 13.77
N ILE A 171 -21.85 -8.73 13.62
CA ILE A 171 -21.26 -7.97 14.73
C ILE A 171 -22.09 -6.72 15.04
N LEU A 172 -22.81 -6.18 14.05
CA LEU A 172 -23.54 -4.91 14.14
C LEU A 172 -25.07 -5.14 14.11
N PRO A 173 -25.70 -5.51 15.24
CA PRO A 173 -27.14 -5.72 15.29
C PRO A 173 -27.88 -4.41 15.01
N ASN A 174 -28.94 -4.46 14.19
CA ASN A 174 -29.76 -3.31 13.81
C ASN A 174 -28.98 -2.14 13.17
N PHE A 175 -27.85 -2.43 12.52
CA PHE A 175 -27.01 -1.41 11.88
C PHE A 175 -27.73 -0.56 10.83
N ILE A 176 -28.53 -1.18 9.95
CA ILE A 176 -29.17 -0.47 8.84
C ILE A 176 -30.13 0.64 9.35
N PRO A 177 -31.08 0.37 10.28
CA PRO A 177 -31.90 1.42 10.89
C PRO A 177 -31.08 2.53 11.59
N ASP A 178 -30.06 2.17 12.36
CA ASP A 178 -29.22 3.15 13.08
C ASP A 178 -28.48 4.06 12.09
N ALA A 179 -27.85 3.47 11.08
CA ALA A 179 -27.04 4.19 10.10
C ALA A 179 -27.88 5.04 9.14
N THR A 180 -29.08 4.58 8.78
CA THR A 180 -30.02 5.40 7.99
C THR A 180 -30.50 6.63 8.76
N THR A 181 -30.84 6.47 10.03
CA THR A 181 -31.23 7.60 10.89
C THR A 181 -30.05 8.57 11.09
N TRP A 182 -28.85 8.03 11.32
CA TRP A 182 -27.62 8.81 11.41
C TRP A 182 -27.39 9.65 10.15
N TYR A 183 -27.55 9.07 8.96
CA TYR A 183 -27.43 9.80 7.70
C TYR A 183 -28.46 10.94 7.59
N GLU A 184 -29.72 10.70 7.94
CA GLU A 184 -30.79 11.71 7.88
C GLU A 184 -30.54 12.88 8.85
N MET A 185 -29.98 12.61 10.03
CA MET A 185 -29.61 13.65 10.99
C MET A 185 -28.47 14.55 10.49
N TRP A 186 -27.43 13.96 9.89
CA TRP A 186 -26.23 14.68 9.50
C TRP A 186 -26.33 15.34 8.13
N LYS A 187 -27.18 14.82 7.22
CA LYS A 187 -27.37 15.38 5.88
C LYS A 187 -27.83 16.84 5.87
N ASN A 188 -28.64 17.22 6.86
CA ASN A 188 -29.24 18.55 6.95
C ASN A 188 -28.44 19.51 7.83
N LYS A 189 -27.39 19.05 8.51
CA LYS A 189 -26.52 19.89 9.34
C LYS A 189 -25.43 20.55 8.47
N ASN A 190 -25.09 21.80 8.77
CA ASN A 190 -24.04 22.52 8.06
C ASN A 190 -22.66 22.14 8.63
N ILE A 191 -22.08 21.05 8.09
CA ILE A 191 -20.84 20.40 8.57
C ILE A 191 -19.61 21.32 8.51
N ALA A 192 -19.65 22.40 7.71
CA ALA A 192 -18.54 23.33 7.53
C ALA A 192 -18.11 24.07 8.82
N ASN A 193 -19.01 24.20 9.81
CA ASN A 193 -18.73 24.91 11.06
C ASN A 193 -18.46 23.97 12.25
N GLU A 194 -18.71 22.68 12.12
CA GLU A 194 -18.51 21.67 13.17
C GLU A 194 -17.57 20.59 12.61
N ILE A 195 -16.27 20.84 12.63
CA ILE A 195 -15.30 19.75 12.52
C ILE A 195 -15.40 18.98 13.84
N THR A 196 -16.32 18.03 13.92
CA THR A 196 -16.35 17.04 15.00
C THR A 196 -15.24 16.05 14.75
N ASP A 197 -14.25 16.05 15.65
CA ASP A 197 -13.24 15.01 15.76
C ASP A 197 -13.91 13.62 15.79
N CYS A 198 -13.27 12.58 15.22
CA CYS A 198 -13.81 11.22 15.19
C CYS A 198 -14.20 10.73 16.60
N MET A 199 -13.46 11.14 17.62
CA MET A 199 -13.78 10.83 19.02
C MET A 199 -15.11 11.43 19.47
N SER A 200 -15.37 12.69 19.14
CA SER A 200 -16.64 13.35 19.47
C SER A 200 -17.83 12.72 18.76
N LEU A 201 -17.65 12.28 17.52
CA LEU A 201 -18.67 11.54 16.77
C LEU A 201 -18.98 10.19 17.41
N ILE A 202 -17.96 9.47 17.87
CA ILE A 202 -18.14 8.21 18.59
C ILE A 202 -18.90 8.44 19.89
N GLU A 203 -18.59 9.48 20.65
CA GLU A 203 -19.32 9.78 21.89
C GLU A 203 -20.80 10.11 21.66
N GLU A 204 -21.11 10.87 20.60
CA GLU A 204 -22.50 11.16 20.21
C GLU A 204 -23.23 9.89 19.72
N ALA A 205 -22.59 9.11 18.84
CA ALA A 205 -23.13 7.86 18.34
C ALA A 205 -23.33 6.84 19.46
N THR A 206 -22.44 6.76 20.45
CA THR A 206 -22.55 5.79 21.56
C THR A 206 -23.82 6.00 22.40
N LYS A 207 -24.33 7.23 22.47
CA LYS A 207 -25.53 7.55 23.26
C LYS A 207 -26.83 7.13 22.59
N PHE A 208 -26.89 7.20 21.26
CA PHE A 208 -28.16 7.08 20.51
C PHE A 208 -28.14 6.02 19.39
N TYR A 209 -26.96 5.67 18.88
CA TYR A 209 -26.73 4.80 17.71
C TYR A 209 -25.59 3.81 17.99
N PRO A 210 -25.79 2.82 18.89
CA PRO A 210 -24.74 1.91 19.33
C PRO A 210 -24.11 1.11 18.19
N ALA A 211 -24.89 0.72 17.16
CA ALA A 211 -24.34 -0.02 16.02
C ALA A 211 -23.43 0.86 15.15
N VAL A 212 -23.76 2.15 14.99
CA VAL A 212 -22.91 3.13 14.29
C VAL A 212 -21.63 3.42 15.07
N SER A 213 -21.72 3.52 16.41
CA SER A 213 -20.53 3.67 17.27
C SER A 213 -19.57 2.48 17.11
N GLU A 214 -20.08 1.26 17.14
CA GLU A 214 -19.25 0.06 16.97
C GLU A 214 -18.64 -0.01 15.56
N ALA A 215 -19.40 0.35 14.52
CA ALA A 215 -18.91 0.48 13.16
C ALA A 215 -17.76 1.49 13.04
N PHE A 216 -17.85 2.64 13.72
CA PHE A 216 -16.77 3.61 13.79
C PHE A 216 -15.52 3.07 14.47
N LYS A 217 -15.65 2.36 15.59
CA LYS A 217 -14.51 1.74 16.29
C LYS A 217 -13.81 0.71 15.40
N ILE A 218 -14.58 -0.12 14.70
CA ILE A 218 -14.03 -1.06 13.72
C ILE A 218 -13.29 -0.26 12.63
N GLY A 219 -13.91 0.77 12.04
CA GLY A 219 -13.28 1.61 11.02
C GLY A 219 -11.97 2.27 11.48
N MET A 220 -11.92 2.78 12.71
CA MET A 220 -10.72 3.42 13.28
C MET A 220 -9.60 2.43 13.63
N THR A 221 -9.93 1.16 13.84
CA THR A 221 -8.94 0.09 14.11
C THR A 221 -8.44 -0.58 12.84
N LEU A 222 -9.09 -0.35 11.69
CA LEU A 222 -8.57 -0.78 10.40
C LEU A 222 -7.26 -0.04 10.10
N SER A 223 -6.18 -0.79 9.97
CA SER A 223 -4.90 -0.25 9.53
C SER A 223 -4.96 0.09 8.04
N ALA A 224 -5.50 1.26 7.69
CA ALA A 224 -5.31 1.79 6.34
C ALA A 224 -3.83 2.15 6.10
N THR A 225 -3.11 2.49 7.17
CA THR A 225 -1.69 2.84 7.15
C THR A 225 -0.91 2.13 8.25
N THR A 226 -0.01 1.25 7.87
CA THR A 226 1.00 0.67 8.78
C THR A 226 2.35 1.36 8.60
N CYS A 227 2.40 2.69 8.50
CA CYS A 227 3.67 3.39 8.34
C CYS A 227 3.70 4.73 9.08
N SER A 228 3.63 4.72 10.41
CA SER A 228 4.52 5.61 11.15
C SER A 228 5.92 5.01 10.99
N ILE A 229 6.83 5.74 10.35
CA ILE A 229 8.22 5.35 10.06
C ILE A 229 9.03 4.93 11.31
N GLU A 230 8.48 5.12 12.51
CA GLU A 230 9.16 4.87 13.78
C GLU A 230 9.60 3.42 14.02
N ARG A 231 9.01 2.42 13.34
CA ARG A 231 9.41 1.01 13.52
C ARG A 231 10.43 0.47 12.52
N SER A 232 10.82 1.23 11.49
CA SER A 232 11.88 0.79 10.56
C SER A 232 13.30 0.91 11.15
N PHE A 233 13.44 1.53 12.33
CA PHE A 233 14.74 1.73 13.00
C PHE A 233 14.92 0.97 14.32
N SER A 234 13.99 0.10 14.71
CA SER A 234 14.23 -0.80 15.85
C SER A 234 14.96 -2.05 15.38
N THR A 235 16.29 -1.96 15.51
CA THR A 235 17.32 -3.02 15.46
C THR A 235 16.96 -4.29 16.21
#